data_AF-A0A9N9C3C4-F1
#
_entry.id   AF-A0A9N9C3C4-F1
#
_cell.length_a   1.000
_cell.length_b   1.000
_cell.length_c   1.000
_cell.angle_alpha   90.00
_cell.angle_beta   90.00
_cell.angle_gamma   90.00
#
_symmetry.space_group_name_H-M   'P 1'
#
loop_
_entity.id
_entity.type
_entity.pdbx_description
1 polymer ?
#
loop_
_entity_poly.entity_id
_entity_poly.type
_entity_poly.pdbx_seq_one_letter_code
_entity_poly.pdbx_strand_id
1 'polypeptide(L)'
;ELKLMTDMNEYLIVEKGIRGCMTMILYDDMNALYSDAMTQYMPTEILKKVSPEQILDIQSIAPDTEIGYTLEVDLEASVHLHDFFADYPLASKKQIVSEE
;
A
#
# COMPACT_ATOMS: atom_id res chain seq x y z
N GLU A 1 -2.16 18.19 16.68
CA GLU A 1 -1.78 17.19 17.69
C GLU A 1 -1.99 15.82 17.07
N LEU A 2 -0.99 14.93 17.09
CA LEU A 2 -1.15 13.58 16.54
C LEU A 2 -2.07 12.78 17.46
N LYS A 3 -3.14 12.19 16.92
CA LYS A 3 -4.04 11.35 17.70
C LYS A 3 -3.50 9.93 17.72
N LEU A 4 -3.49 9.33 18.92
CA LEU A 4 -3.25 7.91 19.05
C LEU A 4 -4.40 7.13 18.39
N MET A 5 -4.01 6.13 17.62
CA MET A 5 -4.94 5.22 16.95
C MET A 5 -5.52 4.26 17.98
N THR A 6 -6.79 4.44 18.32
CA THR A 6 -7.46 3.68 19.39
C THR A 6 -8.31 2.51 18.88
N ASP A 7 -8.70 2.53 17.60
CA ASP A 7 -9.49 1.47 16.98
C ASP A 7 -8.59 0.33 16.48
N MET A 8 -8.85 -0.88 16.96
CA MET A 8 -8.09 -2.09 16.61
C MET A 8 -8.27 -2.52 15.15
N ASN A 9 -9.44 -2.26 14.54
CA ASN A 9 -9.69 -2.62 13.15
C ASN A 9 -8.91 -1.71 12.21
N GLU A 10 -8.90 -0.41 12.50
CA GLU A 10 -8.08 0.53 11.75
C GLU A 10 -6.59 0.14 11.85
N TYR A 11 -6.11 -0.21 13.07
CA TYR A 11 -4.72 -0.64 13.28
C TYR A 11 -4.40 -1.88 12.45
N LEU A 12 -5.31 -2.86 12.45
CA LEU A 12 -5.13 -4.11 11.72
C LEU A 12 -5.08 -3.90 10.19
N ILE A 13 -5.87 -2.95 9.65
CA ILE A 13 -5.82 -2.60 8.22
C ILE A 13 -4.44 -2.05 7.86
N VAL A 14 -3.89 -1.14 8.68
CA VAL A 14 -2.57 -0.55 8.46
C VAL A 14 -1.48 -1.63 8.55
N GLU A 15 -1.44 -2.41 9.63
CA GLU A 15 -0.44 -3.47 9.83
C GLU A 15 -0.48 -4.54 8.74
N LYS A 16 -1.67 -4.95 8.32
CA LYS A 16 -1.83 -5.91 7.21
C LYS A 16 -1.49 -5.31 5.85
N GLY A 17 -1.56 -3.99 5.70
CA GLY A 17 -1.15 -3.28 4.49
C GLY A 17 0.36 -3.09 4.37
N ILE A 18 1.07 -2.96 5.49
CA ILE A 18 2.52 -2.75 5.50
C ILE A 18 3.24 -3.96 4.87
N ARG A 19 4.15 -3.65 3.96
CA ARG A 19 5.09 -4.59 3.33
C ARG A 19 6.50 -4.04 3.47
N GLY A 20 7.46 -4.95 3.61
CA GLY A 20 8.88 -4.60 3.55
C GLY A 20 9.35 -4.38 2.11
N CYS A 21 10.62 -4.03 1.97
CA CYS A 21 11.26 -3.88 0.67
C CYS A 21 11.29 -5.22 -0.09
N MET A 22 11.10 -5.15 -1.41
CA MET A 22 11.34 -6.26 -2.33
C MET A 22 12.84 -6.39 -2.59
N THR A 23 13.43 -7.54 -2.24
CA THR A 23 14.82 -7.84 -2.61
C THR A 23 14.86 -8.44 -4.00
N MET A 24 15.18 -7.61 -4.99
CA MET A 24 15.37 -8.03 -6.38
C MET A 24 16.71 -7.50 -6.89
N ILE A 25 17.30 -8.18 -7.87
CA ILE A 25 18.51 -7.69 -8.55
C ILE A 25 18.08 -6.57 -9.50
N LEU A 26 18.08 -5.34 -8.99
CA LEU A 26 17.85 -4.12 -9.76
C LEU A 26 19.20 -3.49 -10.11
N TYR A 27 19.33 -3.01 -11.35
CA TYR A 27 20.53 -2.32 -11.80
C TYR A 27 20.61 -0.86 -11.30
N ASP A 28 19.47 -0.26 -11.00
CA ASP A 28 19.37 1.08 -10.45
C ASP A 28 19.28 1.03 -8.91
N ASP A 29 20.12 1.85 -8.27
CA ASP A 29 20.07 2.12 -6.83
C ASP A 29 19.74 3.60 -6.60
N MET A 30 18.66 3.85 -5.87
CA MET A 30 18.26 5.20 -5.50
C MET A 30 18.97 5.63 -4.22
N ASN A 31 19.77 6.69 -4.33
CA ASN A 31 20.41 7.30 -3.16
C ASN A 31 19.36 7.73 -2.12
N ALA A 32 19.43 7.13 -0.93
CA ALA A 32 18.61 7.49 0.22
C ALA A 32 17.09 7.40 -0.03
N LEU A 33 16.62 6.34 -0.70
CA LEU A 33 15.21 6.10 -1.04
C LEU A 33 14.21 6.40 0.10
N TYR A 34 14.48 5.92 1.32
CA TYR A 34 13.59 6.18 2.46
C TYR A 34 13.58 7.65 2.89
N SER A 35 14.74 8.30 2.91
CA SER A 35 14.82 9.71 3.29
C SER A 35 14.12 10.59 2.27
N ASP A 36 14.25 10.28 0.98
CA ASP A 36 13.53 10.98 -0.09
C ASP A 36 12.01 10.77 0.04
N ALA A 37 11.55 9.53 0.25
CA ALA A 37 10.14 9.23 0.49
C ALA A 37 9.57 9.98 1.73
N MET A 38 10.37 10.14 2.80
CA MET A 38 10.00 10.90 4.00
C MET A 38 9.83 12.41 3.77
N THR A 39 10.26 12.94 2.62
CA THR A 39 9.99 14.35 2.25
C THR A 39 8.65 14.54 1.56
N GLN A 40 7.98 13.45 1.17
CA GLN A 40 6.69 13.48 0.48
C GLN A 40 5.51 13.53 1.47
N TYR A 41 4.30 13.81 0.96
CA TYR A 41 3.08 13.81 1.77
C TYR A 41 2.84 12.42 2.38
N MET A 42 2.70 12.36 3.70
CA MET A 42 2.44 11.12 4.45
C MET A 42 1.13 11.20 5.23
N PRO A 43 0.38 10.08 5.32
CA PRO A 43 -0.82 10.02 6.16
C PRO A 43 -0.42 10.16 7.64
N THR A 44 -1.13 11.02 8.36
CA THR A 44 -0.88 11.30 9.79
C THR A 44 -1.99 10.83 10.72
N GLU A 45 -3.22 10.70 10.21
CA GLU A 45 -4.37 10.14 10.93
C GLU A 45 -5.31 9.41 9.96
N ILE A 46 -6.11 8.49 10.48
CA ILE A 46 -7.21 7.86 9.75
C ILE A 46 -8.50 8.58 10.14
N LEU A 47 -9.20 9.13 9.15
CA LEU A 47 -10.35 10.02 9.37
C LEU A 47 -11.66 9.26 9.55
N LYS A 48 -12.01 8.41 8.58
CA LYS A 48 -13.25 7.64 8.56
C LYS A 48 -13.19 6.53 7.50
N LYS A 49 -13.95 5.46 7.73
CA LYS A 49 -14.29 4.48 6.69
C LYS A 49 -15.35 5.05 5.75
N VAL A 50 -15.12 4.94 4.46
CA VAL A 50 -15.98 5.51 3.40
C VAL A 50 -16.59 4.35 2.60
N SER A 51 -17.85 4.45 2.18
CA SER A 51 -18.44 3.47 1.27
C SER A 51 -17.88 3.63 -0.14
N PRO A 52 -17.72 2.55 -0.91
CA PRO A 52 -17.13 2.61 -2.26
C PRO A 52 -17.90 3.54 -3.21
N GLU A 53 -19.21 3.65 -3.04
CA GLU A 53 -20.09 4.51 -3.84
C GLU A 53 -19.78 6.01 -3.71
N GLN A 54 -19.09 6.42 -2.63
CA GLN A 54 -18.71 7.81 -2.41
C GLN A 54 -17.38 8.18 -3.07
N ILE A 55 -16.62 7.19 -3.57
CA ILE A 55 -15.34 7.40 -4.25
C ILE A 55 -15.56 7.21 -5.75
N LEU A 56 -15.82 8.31 -6.47
CA LEU A 56 -16.20 8.28 -7.89
C LEU A 56 -15.02 7.92 -8.82
N ASP A 57 -13.81 8.38 -8.52
CA ASP A 57 -12.62 8.07 -9.34
C ASP A 57 -11.32 8.27 -8.54
N ILE A 58 -10.68 7.16 -8.16
CA ILE A 58 -9.40 7.15 -7.42
C ILE A 58 -8.27 7.73 -8.28
N GLN A 59 -8.29 7.54 -9.59
CA GLN A 59 -7.20 7.96 -10.48
C GLN A 59 -7.18 9.49 -10.67
N SER A 60 -8.29 10.17 -10.37
CA SER A 60 -8.40 11.62 -10.43
C SER A 60 -7.80 12.36 -9.22
N ILE A 61 -7.45 11.64 -8.16
CA ILE A 61 -6.96 12.22 -6.91
C ILE A 61 -5.48 12.61 -7.06
N ALA A 62 -5.17 13.88 -6.83
CA ALA A 62 -3.80 14.36 -6.90
C ALA A 62 -2.93 13.81 -5.73
N PRO A 63 -1.63 13.56 -5.95
CA PRO A 63 -0.75 12.94 -4.96
C PRO A 63 -0.44 13.84 -3.75
N ASP A 64 -0.61 15.15 -3.89
CA ASP A 64 -0.41 16.18 -2.86
C ASP A 64 -1.72 16.60 -2.17
N THR A 65 -2.78 15.83 -2.34
CA THR A 65 -4.06 16.09 -1.66
C THR A 65 -3.93 15.91 -0.15
N GLU A 66 -4.66 16.75 0.58
CA GLU A 66 -4.71 16.68 2.05
C GLU A 66 -5.37 15.38 2.55
N ILE A 67 -6.27 14.78 1.75
CA ILE A 67 -7.00 13.57 2.09
C ILE A 67 -6.72 12.48 1.04
N GLY A 68 -5.98 11.45 1.46
CA GLY A 68 -5.78 10.22 0.70
C GLY A 68 -6.77 9.11 1.07
N TYR A 69 -6.75 8.02 0.30
CA TYR A 69 -7.62 6.86 0.51
C TYR A 69 -6.80 5.57 0.53
N THR A 70 -7.09 4.70 1.50
CA THR A 70 -6.58 3.33 1.54
C THR A 70 -7.69 2.38 1.09
N LEU A 71 -7.38 1.50 0.15
CA LEU A 71 -8.36 0.62 -0.48
C LEU A 71 -8.12 -0.83 -0.05
N GLU A 72 -9.18 -1.48 0.39
CA GLU A 72 -9.24 -2.93 0.57
C GLU A 72 -9.93 -3.51 -0.67
N VAL A 73 -9.18 -4.21 -1.52
CA VAL A 73 -9.67 -4.73 -2.80
C VAL A 73 -9.29 -6.19 -2.97
N ASP A 74 -10.16 -6.93 -3.65
CA ASP A 74 -9.83 -8.25 -4.17
C ASP A 74 -9.09 -8.09 -5.50
N LEU A 75 -7.90 -8.68 -5.61
CA LEU A 75 -7.07 -8.60 -6.80
C LEU A 75 -7.12 -9.93 -7.57
N GLU A 76 -7.57 -9.87 -8.82
CA GLU A 76 -7.50 -10.99 -9.76
C GLU A 76 -6.44 -10.71 -10.82
N ALA A 77 -5.35 -11.49 -10.81
CA ALA A 77 -4.33 -11.43 -11.84
C ALA A 77 -4.79 -12.24 -13.06
N SER A 78 -5.07 -11.55 -14.17
CA SER A 78 -5.49 -12.23 -15.39
C SER A 78 -4.33 -13.03 -16.00
N VAL A 79 -4.65 -14.21 -16.55
CA VAL A 79 -3.64 -15.17 -17.01
C VAL A 79 -2.70 -14.59 -18.07
N HIS A 80 -3.24 -13.78 -18.97
CA HIS A 80 -2.48 -13.15 -20.05
C HIS A 80 -1.46 -12.11 -19.59
N LEU A 81 -1.48 -11.70 -18.31
CA LEU A 81 -0.53 -10.77 -17.73
C LEU A 81 0.58 -11.46 -16.93
N HIS A 82 0.51 -12.79 -16.72
CA HIS A 82 1.54 -13.50 -15.94
C HIS A 82 2.93 -13.35 -16.54
N ASP A 83 3.05 -13.46 -17.88
CA ASP A 83 4.35 -13.30 -18.56
C ASP A 83 4.90 -11.88 -18.41
N PHE A 84 4.03 -10.86 -18.30
CA PHE A 84 4.44 -9.47 -18.12
C PHE A 84 4.98 -9.20 -16.71
N PHE A 85 4.48 -9.92 -15.70
CA PHE A 85 4.92 -9.77 -14.31
C PHE A 85 5.99 -10.80 -13.90
N ALA A 86 6.52 -11.57 -14.84
CA ALA A 86 7.52 -12.60 -14.57
C ALA A 86 8.78 -12.01 -13.89
N ASP A 87 9.19 -10.82 -14.32
CA ASP A 87 10.37 -10.13 -13.78
C ASP A 87 10.04 -9.27 -12.55
N TYR A 88 8.76 -8.96 -12.29
CA TYR A 88 8.35 -8.11 -11.16
C TYR A 88 7.08 -8.66 -10.50
N PRO A 89 7.21 -9.54 -9.49
CA PRO A 89 6.05 -10.17 -8.86
C PRO A 89 5.22 -9.13 -8.12
N LEU A 90 3.97 -8.98 -8.54
CA LEU A 90 3.01 -8.08 -7.90
C LEU A 90 2.33 -8.73 -6.68
N ALA A 91 1.88 -7.88 -5.76
CA ALA A 91 1.02 -8.25 -4.64
C ALA A 91 1.56 -9.40 -3.75
N SER A 92 2.83 -9.32 -3.34
CA SER A 92 3.42 -10.29 -2.43
C SER A 92 2.64 -10.39 -1.10
N LYS A 93 2.44 -11.61 -0.62
CA LYS A 93 1.70 -11.89 0.61
C LYS A 93 2.65 -12.34 1.70
N LYS A 94 2.59 -11.68 2.86
CA LYS A 94 3.24 -12.17 4.08
C LYS A 94 2.45 -13.37 4.59
N GLN A 95 3.04 -14.56 4.56
CA GLN A 95 2.43 -15.78 5.07
C GLN A 95 3.42 -16.47 6.01
N ILE A 96 2.95 -16.87 7.19
CA ILE A 96 3.70 -17.77 8.07
C ILE A 96 3.48 -19.16 7.52
N VAL A 97 4.56 -19.85 7.14
CA VAL A 97 4.51 -21.24 6.72
C VAL A 97 4.44 -22.08 7.98
N SER A 98 3.35 -22.86 8.13
CA SER A 98 3.31 -23.92 9.14
C SER A 98 4.20 -25.06 8.68
N GLU A 99 5.11 -25.51 9.54
CA GLU A 99 5.81 -26.77 9.33
C GLU A 99 4.79 -27.91 9.49
N GLU A 100 4.56 -28.67 8.42
CA GLU A 100 4.00 -30.04 8.49
C GLU A 100 5.13 -31.06 8.69
#